data_AF-W6V9J7-F1
#
_entry.id   AF-W6V9J7-F1
#
_cell.length_a   1.000
_cell.length_b   1.000
_cell.length_c   1.000
_cell.angle_alpha   90.00
_cell.angle_beta   90.00
_cell.angle_gamma   90.00
#
_symmetry.space_group_name_H-M   'P 1'
#
loop_
_entity.id
_entity.type
_entity.pdbx_description
1 polymer ?
#
loop_
_entity_poly.entity_id
_entity_poly.type
_entity_poly.pdbx_seq_one_letter_code
_entity_poly.pdbx_strand_id
1 'polypeptide(L)'
;MTQQRARRFVGAEKLATELKKRREKEPEFDEKSLFDPNVISPGTEFMESLHEFFKRFIANQISSDPLWRRIDVIYSGHDVPGEGEQKIREYMLYQRTLSGYQPNERHCLYGMDADLIFLGLATHEPNLCILRENVYTVKSPLPQDIPFCLVHLSLLREYIGLEFKNLEVSNKLLAGITFFIKQAISLGRFGVNLLRLKCEFLSY
;
A
#
# COMPACT_ATOMS: atom_id res chain seq x y z
N MET A 1 -2.27 3.68 15.48
CA MET A 1 -2.03 2.55 16.40
C MET A 1 -3.30 1.82 16.88
N THR A 2 -4.40 2.50 17.22
CA THR A 2 -5.64 1.85 17.72
C THR A 2 -6.25 0.82 16.76
N GLN A 3 -6.24 1.11 15.45
CA GLN A 3 -6.77 0.19 14.44
C GLN A 3 -5.94 -1.09 14.31
N GLN A 4 -4.60 -0.98 14.32
CA GLN A 4 -3.72 -2.16 14.31
C GLN A 4 -3.94 -3.03 15.56
N ARG A 5 -4.10 -2.42 16.74
CA ARG A 5 -4.41 -3.14 17.99
C ARG A 5 -5.73 -3.93 17.88
N ALA A 6 -6.79 -3.30 17.36
CA ALA A 6 -8.07 -3.97 17.18
C ALA A 6 -7.98 -5.15 16.19
N ARG A 7 -7.24 -4.97 15.07
CA ARG A 7 -6.99 -6.06 14.10
C ARG A 7 -6.25 -7.23 14.74
N ARG A 8 -5.21 -6.96 15.53
CA ARG A 8 -4.42 -8.00 16.22
C ARG A 8 -5.24 -8.76 17.25
N PHE A 9 -6.09 -8.05 18.01
CA PHE A 9 -6.99 -8.69 18.96
C PHE A 9 -7.94 -9.69 18.28
N VAL A 10 -8.58 -9.26 17.19
CA VAL A 10 -9.45 -10.13 16.37
C VAL A 10 -8.65 -11.28 15.72
N GLY A 11 -7.42 -11.02 15.29
CA GLY A 11 -6.53 -12.03 14.73
C GLY A 11 -6.20 -13.14 15.74
N ALA A 12 -5.85 -12.76 16.98
CA ALA A 12 -5.59 -13.70 18.06
C ALA A 12 -6.82 -14.54 18.43
N GLU A 13 -8.01 -13.93 18.47
CA GLU A 13 -9.27 -14.63 18.71
C GLU A 13 -9.59 -15.66 17.61
N LYS A 14 -9.36 -15.30 16.34
CA LYS A 14 -9.53 -16.22 15.20
C LYS A 14 -8.57 -17.39 15.28
N LEU A 15 -7.30 -17.14 15.57
CA LEU A 15 -6.29 -18.18 15.73
C LEU A 15 -6.65 -19.14 16.88
N ALA A 16 -7.07 -18.62 18.04
CA ALA A 16 -7.49 -19.44 19.16
C ALA A 16 -8.71 -20.32 18.82
N THR A 17 -9.64 -19.80 18.03
CA THR A 17 -10.81 -20.55 17.56
C THR A 17 -10.41 -21.65 16.56
N GLU A 18 -9.46 -21.37 15.68
CA GLU A 18 -8.93 -22.34 14.71
C GLU A 18 -8.15 -23.46 15.39
N LEU A 19 -7.31 -23.14 16.38
CA LEU A 19 -6.60 -24.11 17.20
C LEU A 19 -7.56 -25.08 17.91
N LYS A 20 -8.65 -24.55 18.51
CA LYS A 20 -9.68 -25.40 19.14
C LYS A 20 -10.32 -26.37 18.14
N LYS A 21 -10.74 -25.86 16.97
CA LYS A 21 -11.34 -26.69 15.91
C LYS A 21 -10.38 -27.74 15.37
N ARG A 22 -9.09 -27.42 15.26
CA ARG A 22 -8.08 -28.37 14.79
C ARG A 22 -7.81 -29.45 15.83
N ARG A 23 -7.74 -29.09 17.11
CA ARG A 23 -7.58 -30.03 18.23
C ARG A 23 -8.71 -31.05 18.33
N GLU A 24 -9.94 -30.65 18.01
CA GLU A 24 -11.11 -31.54 17.97
C GLU A 24 -11.03 -32.57 16.82
N LYS A 25 -10.42 -32.19 15.68
CA LYS A 25 -10.29 -33.07 14.51
C LYS A 25 -9.03 -33.93 14.55
N GLU A 26 -7.95 -33.38 15.07
CA GLU A 26 -6.61 -33.97 15.10
C GLU A 26 -6.02 -33.74 16.51
N PRO A 27 -6.12 -34.72 17.43
CA PRO A 27 -5.70 -34.53 18.82
C PRO A 27 -4.18 -34.37 18.99
N GLU A 28 -3.39 -34.89 18.06
CA GLU A 28 -1.91 -34.88 18.05
C GLU A 28 -1.37 -34.08 16.85
N PHE A 29 -1.78 -32.81 16.71
CA PHE A 29 -1.18 -31.91 15.73
C PHE A 29 -0.09 -31.05 16.37
N ASP A 30 0.95 -30.70 15.61
CA ASP A 30 1.95 -29.73 16.05
C ASP A 30 1.34 -28.32 16.04
N GLU A 31 1.11 -27.74 17.22
CA GLU A 31 0.58 -26.38 17.35
C GLU A 31 1.46 -25.34 16.67
N LYS A 32 2.78 -25.59 16.56
CA LYS A 32 3.73 -24.70 15.86
C LYS A 32 3.56 -24.72 14.35
N SER A 33 2.79 -25.66 13.80
CA SER A 33 2.45 -25.68 12.38
C SER A 33 1.47 -24.58 11.97
N LEU A 34 0.75 -23.97 12.92
CA LEU A 34 -0.05 -22.78 12.64
C LEU A 34 0.80 -21.52 12.74
N PHE A 35 0.75 -20.73 11.68
CA PHE A 35 1.37 -19.41 11.66
C PHE A 35 0.49 -18.39 12.39
N ASP A 36 1.02 -17.72 13.42
CA ASP A 36 0.36 -16.60 14.09
C ASP A 36 0.66 -15.29 13.34
N PRO A 37 -0.31 -14.65 12.66
CA PRO A 37 -0.06 -13.42 11.91
C PRO A 37 0.38 -12.23 12.78
N ASN A 38 0.14 -12.26 14.10
CA ASN A 38 0.53 -11.17 14.99
C ASN A 38 2.03 -11.01 15.12
N VAL A 39 2.81 -12.06 14.81
CA VAL A 39 4.28 -12.01 14.80
C VAL A 39 4.81 -11.07 13.72
N ILE A 40 4.01 -10.72 12.72
CA ILE A 40 4.34 -9.71 11.70
C ILE A 40 4.15 -8.31 12.30
N SER A 41 5.02 -7.99 13.25
CA SER A 41 5.04 -6.73 13.98
C SER A 41 6.49 -6.35 14.30
N PRO A 42 6.89 -5.07 14.15
CA PRO A 42 8.23 -4.64 14.56
C PRO A 42 8.52 -5.02 16.02
N GLY A 43 9.74 -5.45 16.29
CA GLY A 43 10.20 -5.87 17.62
C GLY A 43 9.98 -7.34 17.98
N THR A 44 9.42 -8.14 17.07
CA THR A 44 9.35 -9.61 17.23
C THR A 44 10.61 -10.28 16.69
N GLU A 45 10.97 -11.44 17.26
CA GLU A 45 12.08 -12.26 16.75
C GLU A 45 11.87 -12.69 15.29
N PHE A 46 10.61 -12.90 14.89
CA PHE A 46 10.24 -13.21 13.52
C PHE A 46 10.62 -12.07 12.57
N MET A 47 10.27 -10.82 12.90
CA MET A 47 10.61 -9.67 12.05
C MET A 47 12.11 -9.40 12.01
N GLU A 48 12.82 -9.63 13.11
CA GLU A 48 14.29 -9.52 13.14
C GLU A 48 14.94 -10.57 12.22
N SER A 49 14.49 -11.83 12.31
CA SER A 49 14.96 -12.91 11.45
C SER A 49 14.65 -12.65 9.97
N LEU A 50 13.44 -12.14 9.69
CA LEU A 50 13.00 -11.78 8.35
C LEU A 50 13.81 -10.63 7.77
N HIS A 51 14.15 -9.62 8.59
CA HIS A 51 14.98 -8.49 8.19
C HIS A 51 16.39 -8.92 7.79
N GLU A 52 17.03 -9.77 8.59
CA GLU A 52 18.34 -10.33 8.27
C GLU A 52 18.30 -11.25 7.04
N PHE A 53 17.21 -12.00 6.87
CA PHE A 53 16.97 -12.75 5.65
C PHE A 53 16.90 -11.84 4.42
N PHE A 54 16.13 -10.75 4.46
CA PHE A 54 16.01 -9.84 3.32
C PHE A 54 17.33 -9.17 2.96
N LYS A 55 18.13 -8.74 3.94
CA LYS A 55 19.47 -8.19 3.69
C LYS A 55 20.35 -9.19 2.92
N ARG A 56 20.38 -10.43 3.39
CA ARG A 56 21.16 -11.51 2.73
C ARG A 56 20.61 -11.84 1.35
N PHE A 57 19.29 -11.93 1.21
CA PHE A 57 18.62 -12.19 -0.06
C PHE A 57 18.96 -11.11 -1.09
N ILE A 58 18.82 -9.83 -0.74
CA ILE A 58 19.12 -8.71 -1.64
C ILE A 58 20.62 -8.72 -2.03
N ALA A 59 21.52 -8.90 -1.06
CA ALA A 59 22.95 -9.00 -1.35
C ALA A 59 23.26 -10.15 -2.32
N ASN A 60 22.65 -11.31 -2.09
CA ASN A 60 22.78 -12.46 -2.97
C ASN A 60 22.23 -12.16 -4.37
N GLN A 61 21.05 -11.56 -4.50
CA GLN A 61 20.44 -11.22 -5.78
C GLN A 61 21.31 -10.25 -6.59
N ILE A 62 21.85 -9.20 -5.95
CA ILE A 62 22.78 -8.27 -6.62
C ILE A 62 24.03 -9.01 -7.09
N SER A 63 24.53 -9.96 -6.29
CA SER A 63 25.72 -10.73 -6.65
C SER A 63 25.48 -11.75 -7.77
N SER A 64 24.30 -12.39 -7.84
CA SER A 64 24.03 -13.53 -8.71
C SER A 64 23.29 -13.15 -10.00
N ASP A 65 22.36 -12.19 -9.93
CA ASP A 65 21.48 -11.82 -11.03
C ASP A 65 21.96 -10.53 -11.72
N PRO A 66 22.35 -10.59 -13.01
CA PRO A 66 22.76 -9.43 -13.78
C PRO A 66 21.71 -8.31 -13.88
N LEU A 67 20.42 -8.63 -13.76
CA LEU A 67 19.34 -7.63 -13.81
C LEU A 67 19.35 -6.73 -12.58
N TRP A 68 19.68 -7.28 -11.41
CA TRP A 68 19.73 -6.55 -10.14
C TRP A 68 20.94 -5.61 -10.05
N ARG A 69 21.99 -5.85 -10.84
CA ARG A 69 23.19 -4.99 -10.89
C ARG A 69 22.97 -3.67 -11.63
N ARG A 70 21.85 -3.53 -12.34
CA ARG A 70 21.54 -2.35 -13.17
C ARG A 70 20.54 -1.41 -12.51
N ILE A 71 20.13 -1.70 -11.28
CA ILE A 71 19.14 -0.93 -10.53
C ILE A 71 19.70 -0.58 -9.15
N ASP A 72 19.27 0.57 -8.64
CA ASP A 72 19.52 0.93 -7.25
C ASP A 72 18.45 0.28 -6.36
N VAL A 73 18.88 -0.56 -5.43
CA VAL A 73 17.99 -1.26 -4.50
C VAL A 73 18.06 -0.60 -3.14
N ILE A 74 16.94 -0.04 -2.68
CA ILE A 74 16.80 0.58 -1.37
C ILE A 74 15.86 -0.28 -0.53
N TYR A 75 16.34 -0.70 0.63
CA TYR A 75 15.57 -1.48 1.58
C TYR A 75 15.39 -0.70 2.89
N SER A 76 14.13 -0.52 3.31
CA SER A 76 13.78 0.08 4.60
C SER A 76 12.99 -0.94 5.43
N GLY A 77 13.65 -1.53 6.43
CA GLY A 77 13.10 -2.60 7.26
C GLY A 77 12.19 -2.11 8.41
N HIS A 78 11.94 -3.02 9.36
CA HIS A 78 11.18 -2.73 10.58
C HIS A 78 11.97 -1.91 11.60
N ASP A 79 13.29 -1.87 11.45
CA ASP A 79 14.27 -1.12 12.25
C ASP A 79 14.15 0.40 12.06
N VAL A 80 13.63 0.83 10.90
CA VAL A 80 13.32 2.24 10.64
C VAL A 80 11.86 2.54 11.02
N PRO A 81 11.57 3.57 11.82
CA PRO A 81 10.21 3.92 12.21
C PRO A 81 9.36 4.38 11.00
N GLY A 82 8.04 4.19 11.10
CA GLY A 82 7.06 4.61 10.09
C GLY A 82 6.42 3.45 9.33
N GLU A 83 5.22 3.68 8.80
CA GLU A 83 4.51 2.69 7.96
C GLU A 83 5.09 2.69 6.54
N GLY A 84 5.11 1.54 5.88
CA GLY A 84 5.73 1.38 4.55
C GLY A 84 5.19 2.38 3.51
N GLU A 85 3.88 2.60 3.48
CA GLU A 85 3.23 3.58 2.61
C GLU A 85 3.75 5.02 2.83
N GLN A 86 3.91 5.40 4.10
CA GLN A 86 4.38 6.73 4.46
C GLN A 86 5.86 6.91 4.11
N LYS A 87 6.69 5.89 4.35
CA LYS A 87 8.11 5.88 3.97
C LYS A 87 8.29 6.04 2.45
N ILE A 88 7.49 5.33 1.65
CA ILE A 88 7.52 5.46 0.19
C ILE A 88 7.15 6.88 -0.22
N ARG A 89 6.06 7.44 0.33
CA ARG A 89 5.66 8.82 0.04
C ARG A 89 6.76 9.82 0.40
N GLU A 90 7.34 9.70 1.58
CA GLU A 90 8.41 10.58 2.06
C GLU A 90 9.64 10.48 1.16
N TYR A 91 10.00 9.27 0.72
CA TYR A 91 11.08 9.07 -0.22
C TYR A 91 10.82 9.74 -1.58
N MET A 92 9.61 9.60 -2.15
CA MET A 92 9.24 10.27 -3.40
C MET A 92 9.27 11.80 -3.26
N LEU A 93 8.77 12.34 -2.14
CA LEU A 93 8.84 13.77 -1.86
C LEU A 93 10.28 14.26 -1.68
N TYR A 94 11.14 13.47 -1.05
CA TYR A 94 12.56 13.77 -0.89
C TYR A 94 13.28 13.83 -2.26
N GLN A 95 13.04 12.85 -3.14
CA GLN A 95 13.63 12.80 -4.48
C GLN A 95 13.36 14.09 -5.28
N ARG A 96 12.17 14.68 -5.15
CA ARG A 96 11.80 15.95 -5.80
C ARG A 96 12.65 17.14 -5.36
N THR A 97 13.28 17.08 -4.19
CA THR A 97 14.12 18.16 -3.66
C THR A 97 15.56 18.09 -4.19
N LEU A 98 15.95 16.98 -4.82
CA LEU A 98 17.29 16.78 -5.35
C LEU A 98 17.47 17.50 -6.69
N SER A 99 18.67 18.05 -6.91
CA SER A 99 19.01 18.82 -8.11
C SER A 99 18.99 18.01 -9.42
N GLY A 100 19.01 16.68 -9.34
CA GLY A 100 18.95 15.76 -10.49
C GLY A 100 17.55 15.20 -10.79
N TYR A 101 16.53 15.61 -10.03
CA TYR A 101 15.18 15.09 -10.15
C TYR A 101 14.63 15.19 -11.58
N GLN A 102 14.04 14.10 -12.08
CA GLN A 102 13.41 14.05 -13.40
C GLN A 102 11.88 14.11 -13.25
N PRO A 103 11.21 15.23 -13.59
CA PRO A 103 9.77 15.37 -13.39
C PRO A 103 8.90 14.38 -14.18
N ASN A 104 9.46 13.73 -15.20
CA ASN A 104 8.78 12.75 -16.03
C ASN A 104 9.16 11.31 -15.68
N GLU A 105 9.84 11.07 -14.56
CA GLU A 105 10.12 9.73 -14.07
C GLU A 105 8.81 8.94 -13.91
N ARG A 106 8.88 7.64 -14.24
CA ARG A 106 7.71 6.75 -14.21
C ARG A 106 7.76 5.93 -12.94
N HIS A 107 6.77 6.08 -12.09
CA HIS A 107 6.68 5.39 -10.82
C HIS A 107 5.64 4.27 -10.88
N CYS A 108 5.99 3.11 -10.33
CA CYS A 108 5.08 1.98 -10.17
C CYS A 108 5.05 1.58 -8.69
N LEU A 109 3.88 1.65 -8.06
CA LEU A 109 3.68 1.18 -6.69
C LEU A 109 3.02 -0.20 -6.73
N TYR A 110 3.50 -1.13 -5.91
CA TYR A 110 2.89 -2.45 -5.77
C TYR A 110 2.11 -2.55 -4.46
N GLY A 111 0.86 -3.01 -4.53
CA GLY A 111 0.10 -3.35 -3.33
C GLY A 111 -1.40 -3.45 -3.56
N MET A 112 -2.08 -4.13 -2.63
CA MET A 112 -3.53 -4.37 -2.72
C MET A 112 -4.37 -3.27 -2.06
N ASP A 113 -3.77 -2.40 -1.25
CA ASP A 113 -4.49 -1.39 -0.49
C ASP A 113 -4.97 -0.23 -1.37
N ALA A 114 -6.23 0.16 -1.19
CA ALA A 114 -6.81 1.30 -1.91
C ALA A 114 -6.19 2.64 -1.48
N ASP A 115 -5.57 2.68 -0.30
CA ASP A 115 -4.90 3.85 0.24
C ASP A 115 -3.73 4.28 -0.67
N LEU A 116 -3.09 3.33 -1.39
CA LEU A 116 -2.07 3.62 -2.40
C LEU A 116 -2.57 4.51 -3.54
N ILE A 117 -3.86 4.46 -3.88
CA ILE A 117 -4.46 5.32 -4.92
C ILE A 117 -4.41 6.77 -4.46
N PHE A 118 -4.92 7.03 -3.26
CA PHE A 118 -4.94 8.39 -2.71
C PHE A 118 -3.54 8.88 -2.37
N LEU A 119 -2.68 7.99 -1.89
CA LEU A 119 -1.27 8.26 -1.66
C LEU A 119 -0.58 8.72 -2.95
N GLY A 120 -0.71 7.96 -4.02
CA GLY A 120 -0.13 8.28 -5.33
C GLY A 120 -0.75 9.52 -5.98
N LEU A 121 -2.05 9.78 -5.74
CA LEU A 121 -2.66 11.03 -6.19
C LEU A 121 -2.04 12.24 -5.48
N ALA A 122 -1.73 12.11 -4.19
CA ALA A 122 -1.16 13.16 -3.35
C ALA A 122 0.31 13.47 -3.60
N THR A 123 1.08 12.57 -4.22
CA THR A 123 2.46 12.87 -4.63
C THR A 123 2.51 13.91 -5.76
N HIS A 124 1.41 14.09 -6.48
CA HIS A 124 1.33 14.89 -7.71
C HIS A 124 2.28 14.43 -8.81
N GLU A 125 2.76 13.17 -8.76
CA GLU A 125 3.56 12.64 -9.86
C GLU A 125 2.70 12.43 -11.12
N PRO A 126 3.18 12.88 -12.29
CA PRO A 126 2.41 12.81 -13.53
C PRO A 126 2.31 11.37 -14.03
N ASN A 127 3.39 10.60 -13.93
CA ASN A 127 3.49 9.25 -14.47
C ASN A 127 3.55 8.21 -13.35
N LEU A 128 2.43 8.01 -12.64
CA LEU A 128 2.33 7.01 -11.58
C LEU A 128 1.29 5.93 -11.91
N CYS A 129 1.67 4.67 -11.75
CA CYS A 129 0.77 3.53 -11.81
C CYS A 129 0.84 2.67 -10.54
N ILE A 130 -0.23 1.91 -10.30
CA ILE A 130 -0.32 0.96 -9.18
C ILE A 130 -0.55 -0.43 -9.74
N LEU A 131 0.38 -1.34 -9.47
CA LEU A 131 0.30 -2.75 -9.82
C LEU A 131 -0.41 -3.51 -8.69
N ARG A 132 -1.50 -4.22 -9.04
CA ARG A 132 -2.35 -4.95 -8.09
C ARG A 132 -2.58 -6.37 -8.59
N GLU A 133 -2.70 -7.32 -7.67
CA GLU A 133 -3.12 -8.68 -8.00
C GLU A 133 -4.62 -8.72 -8.31
N ASN A 134 -5.02 -9.40 -9.38
CA ASN A 134 -6.42 -9.59 -9.73
C ASN A 134 -6.94 -10.90 -9.15
N VAL A 135 -7.23 -10.85 -7.85
CA VAL A 135 -7.69 -11.99 -7.04
C VAL A 135 -9.07 -12.54 -7.42
N TYR A 136 -9.87 -11.81 -8.22
CA TYR A 136 -11.23 -12.22 -8.58
C TYR A 136 -11.29 -13.22 -9.74
N THR A 137 -10.21 -13.34 -10.51
CA THR A 137 -10.16 -14.18 -11.73
C THR A 137 -9.38 -15.48 -11.54
N VAL A 138 -8.85 -15.70 -10.34
CA VAL A 138 -7.92 -16.78 -10.04
C VAL A 138 -8.67 -18.10 -9.84
N LYS A 139 -8.38 -19.08 -10.71
CA LYS A 139 -8.82 -20.49 -10.56
C LYS A 139 -7.72 -21.41 -10.00
N SER A 140 -6.46 -20.97 -10.07
CA SER A 140 -5.26 -21.72 -9.65
C SER A 140 -4.62 -21.04 -8.42
N PRO A 141 -4.25 -21.78 -7.36
CA PRO A 141 -3.62 -21.19 -6.18
C PRO A 141 -2.14 -20.81 -6.37
N LEU A 142 -1.55 -21.01 -7.56
CA LEU A 142 -0.13 -20.75 -7.79
C LEU A 142 0.15 -19.25 -7.99
N PRO A 143 1.17 -18.67 -7.33
CA PRO A 143 1.49 -17.24 -7.44
C PRO A 143 1.74 -16.76 -8.88
N GLN A 144 2.37 -17.60 -9.70
CA GLN A 144 2.69 -17.31 -11.10
C GLN A 144 1.47 -17.19 -12.02
N ASP A 145 0.33 -17.74 -11.61
CA ASP A 145 -0.91 -17.74 -12.38
C ASP A 145 -1.84 -16.59 -11.99
N ILE A 146 -1.48 -15.79 -10.99
CA ILE A 146 -2.28 -14.64 -10.53
C ILE A 146 -2.09 -13.50 -11.53
N PRO A 147 -3.14 -13.09 -12.27
CA PRO A 147 -3.00 -12.00 -13.22
C PRO A 147 -2.85 -10.68 -12.46
N PHE A 148 -2.07 -9.76 -13.00
CA PHE A 148 -1.95 -8.41 -12.45
C PHE A 148 -2.87 -7.43 -13.20
N CYS A 149 -3.36 -6.42 -12.47
CA CYS A 149 -4.05 -5.26 -12.99
C CYS A 149 -3.19 -4.02 -12.75
N LEU A 150 -3.11 -3.15 -13.76
CA LEU A 150 -2.38 -1.90 -13.67
C LEU A 150 -3.37 -0.73 -13.63
N VAL A 151 -3.33 0.04 -12.54
CA VAL A 151 -4.15 1.24 -12.36
C VAL A 151 -3.31 2.45 -12.72
N HIS A 152 -3.66 3.13 -13.82
CA HIS A 152 -2.98 4.35 -14.26
C HIS A 152 -3.57 5.57 -13.55
N LEU A 153 -2.78 6.22 -12.69
CA LEU A 153 -3.24 7.43 -12.01
C LEU A 153 -3.33 8.64 -12.95
N SER A 154 -2.57 8.66 -14.04
CA SER A 154 -2.69 9.69 -15.08
C SER A 154 -4.11 9.75 -15.64
N LEU A 155 -4.64 8.60 -16.09
CA LEU A 155 -6.01 8.48 -16.58
C LEU A 155 -7.02 8.81 -15.48
N LEU A 156 -6.82 8.31 -14.26
CA LEU A 156 -7.71 8.62 -13.14
C LEU A 156 -7.81 10.13 -12.88
N ARG A 157 -6.69 10.87 -12.96
CA ARG A 157 -6.67 12.34 -12.83
C ARG A 157 -7.48 13.00 -13.93
N GLU A 158 -7.36 12.54 -15.18
CA GLU A 158 -8.16 13.05 -16.29
C GLU A 158 -9.66 12.80 -16.08
N TYR A 159 -10.05 11.58 -15.68
CA TYR A 159 -11.44 11.25 -15.37
C TYR A 159 -12.00 12.11 -14.23
N ILE A 160 -11.22 12.34 -13.17
CA ILE A 160 -11.60 13.26 -12.08
C ILE A 160 -11.75 14.68 -12.63
N GLY A 161 -10.83 15.15 -13.48
CA GLY A 161 -10.92 16.46 -14.12
C GLY A 161 -12.20 16.61 -14.96
N LEU A 162 -12.57 15.58 -15.72
CA LEU A 162 -13.81 15.56 -16.50
C LEU A 162 -15.05 15.59 -15.62
N GLU A 163 -15.10 14.79 -14.55
CA GLU A 163 -16.23 14.74 -13.61
C GLU A 163 -16.51 16.11 -12.99
N PHE A 164 -15.46 16.85 -12.65
CA PHE A 164 -15.59 18.15 -12.00
C PHE A 164 -15.37 19.35 -12.92
N LYS A 165 -15.30 19.15 -14.24
CA LYS A 165 -15.12 20.23 -15.23
C LYS A 165 -16.14 21.36 -15.10
N ASN A 166 -17.38 21.00 -14.74
CA ASN A 166 -18.45 21.99 -14.52
C ASN A 166 -18.23 22.87 -13.27
N LEU A 167 -17.36 22.47 -12.34
CA LEU A 167 -16.95 23.26 -11.18
C LEU A 167 -15.73 24.15 -11.47
N GLU A 168 -14.94 23.88 -12.52
CA GLU A 168 -13.80 24.74 -12.92
C GLU A 168 -14.23 26.14 -13.34
N VAL A 169 -15.44 26.28 -13.89
CA VAL A 169 -16.07 27.57 -14.21
C VAL A 169 -16.17 28.48 -12.97
N SER A 170 -16.08 27.92 -11.76
CA SER A 170 -16.09 28.65 -10.49
C SER A 170 -14.70 28.89 -9.84
N ASN A 171 -13.59 28.57 -10.51
CA ASN A 171 -12.20 28.74 -10.01
C ASN A 171 -11.83 27.92 -8.74
N LYS A 172 -12.58 26.86 -8.40
CA LYS A 172 -12.41 26.08 -7.15
C LYS A 172 -11.70 24.72 -7.30
N LEU A 173 -11.34 24.29 -8.51
CA LEU A 173 -11.00 22.88 -8.77
C LEU A 173 -9.61 22.43 -8.26
N LEU A 174 -8.54 23.10 -8.64
CA LEU A 174 -7.18 22.73 -8.22
C LEU A 174 -7.00 22.83 -6.70
N ALA A 175 -7.63 23.84 -6.10
CA ALA A 175 -7.71 23.99 -4.64
C ALA A 175 -8.58 22.88 -4.02
N GLY A 176 -9.71 22.53 -4.63
CA GLY A 176 -10.66 21.51 -4.14
C GLY A 176 -10.12 20.09 -4.18
N ILE A 177 -9.42 19.69 -5.25
CA ILE A 177 -8.79 18.37 -5.35
C ILE A 177 -7.60 18.27 -4.38
N THR A 178 -6.76 19.31 -4.30
CA THR A 178 -5.64 19.35 -3.34
C THR A 178 -6.15 19.38 -1.90
N PHE A 179 -7.25 20.10 -1.62
CA PHE A 179 -7.91 20.14 -0.32
C PHE A 179 -8.57 18.80 0.03
N PHE A 180 -9.26 18.15 -0.92
CA PHE A 180 -9.87 16.84 -0.74
C PHE A 180 -8.82 15.77 -0.44
N ILE A 181 -7.72 15.75 -1.20
CA ILE A 181 -6.62 14.82 -0.97
C ILE A 181 -5.98 15.08 0.40
N LYS A 182 -5.71 16.35 0.76
CA LYS A 182 -5.18 16.71 2.09
C LYS A 182 -6.14 16.34 3.23
N GLN A 183 -7.45 16.52 3.04
CA GLN A 183 -8.47 16.23 4.05
C GLN A 183 -8.72 14.72 4.20
N ALA A 184 -8.72 13.98 3.09
CA ALA A 184 -8.85 12.52 3.09
C ALA A 184 -7.64 11.86 3.77
N ILE A 185 -6.43 12.36 3.52
CA ILE A 185 -5.19 11.93 4.19
C ILE A 185 -5.20 12.28 5.67
N SER A 186 -5.64 13.49 6.05
CA SER A 186 -5.71 13.94 7.45
C SER A 186 -6.72 13.14 8.28
N LEU A 187 -7.85 12.74 7.70
CA LEU A 187 -8.94 12.09 8.43
C LEU A 187 -8.88 10.56 8.44
N GLY A 188 -7.98 9.92 7.68
CA GLY A 188 -7.87 8.45 7.60
C GLY A 188 -9.18 7.75 7.21
N ARG A 189 -10.06 8.46 6.50
CA ARG A 189 -11.41 8.01 6.13
C ARG A 189 -11.64 8.27 4.65
N PHE A 190 -11.18 7.34 3.81
CA PHE A 190 -11.23 7.47 2.36
C PHE A 190 -12.58 7.05 1.73
N GLY A 191 -13.43 6.28 2.44
CA GLY A 191 -14.69 5.76 1.88
C GLY A 191 -15.96 6.63 2.09
N VAL A 192 -16.02 7.46 3.13
CA VAL A 192 -17.27 8.16 3.52
C VAL A 192 -17.39 9.56 2.91
N ASN A 193 -16.26 10.16 2.51
CA ASN A 193 -16.22 11.58 2.17
C ASN A 193 -16.61 11.90 0.71
N LEU A 194 -16.60 10.92 -0.20
CA LEU A 194 -16.96 11.15 -1.61
C LEU A 194 -18.44 11.52 -1.79
N LEU A 195 -19.34 10.86 -1.04
CA LEU A 195 -20.78 11.16 -1.02
C LEU A 195 -21.08 12.50 -0.33
N ARG A 196 -20.31 12.84 0.71
CA ARG A 196 -20.53 14.04 1.51
C ARG A 196 -20.12 15.32 0.76
N LEU A 197 -19.03 15.29 0.00
CA LEU A 197 -18.63 16.43 -0.85
C LEU A 197 -19.61 16.68 -1.99
N LYS A 198 -20.19 15.63 -2.59
CA LYS A 198 -21.24 15.81 -3.61
C LYS A 198 -22.44 16.55 -3.03
N CYS A 199 -22.82 16.26 -1.78
CA CYS A 199 -23.86 17.02 -1.08
C CYS A 199 -23.42 18.46 -0.76
N GLU A 200 -22.22 18.69 -0.21
CA GLU A 200 -21.79 20.03 0.21
C GLU A 200 -21.54 20.98 -0.98
N PHE A 201 -21.05 20.50 -2.12
CA PHE A 201 -20.86 21.33 -3.32
C PHE A 201 -22.15 21.56 -4.14
N LEU A 202 -23.16 20.69 -4.01
CA LEU A 202 -24.47 20.88 -4.64
C LEU A 202 -25.44 21.73 -3.77
N SER A 203 -25.04 22.07 -2.53
CA SER A 203 -25.85 22.85 -1.59
C SER A 203 -25.55 24.35 -1.62
N TYR A 204 -24.67 24.83 -2.51
CA TYR A 204 -24.32 26.24 -2.70
C TYR A 204 -24.45 26.68 -4.15
#